data_AF-A0A5J4QDV5-F1
#
_entry.id   AF-A0A5J4QDV5-F1
#
_cell.length_a   1.000
_cell.length_b   1.000
_cell.length_c   1.000
_cell.angle_alpha   90.00
_cell.angle_beta   90.00
_cell.angle_gamma   90.00
#
_symmetry.space_group_name_H-M   'P 1'
#
loop_
_entity.id
_entity.type
_entity.pdbx_description
1 polymer ?
#
loop_
_entity_poly.entity_id
_entity_poly.type
_entity_poly.pdbx_seq_one_letter_code
_entity_poly.pdbx_strand_id
1 'polypeptide(L)'
;NVNITSCQIYESSSGVVHLQYYTGGTVTFESCYFRYNSVVTPFYLGKKPFGGALLIELSRSSFSASQGFDDVLQLLSNTRVLNIRYCFFDSNIGDCGGAVAVTGTRDLLQEQRIHFSYCNFLNNIAGSIFLYEDEPYGNDIYFYIIGIIYQLYI
;
A
#
# COMPACT_ATOMS: atom_id res chain seq x y z
N ASN A 1 -7.59 -7.92 15.04
CA ASN A 1 -6.27 -7.25 15.12
C ASN A 1 -5.20 -8.18 14.60
N VAL A 2 -4.33 -7.68 13.74
CA VAL A 2 -3.21 -8.43 13.14
C VAL A 2 -1.92 -7.67 13.48
N ASN A 3 -0.98 -8.34 14.13
CA ASN A 3 0.33 -7.76 14.44
C ASN A 3 1.41 -8.61 13.76
N ILE A 4 2.24 -7.96 12.96
CA ILE A 4 3.40 -8.54 12.29
C ILE A 4 4.61 -7.81 12.85
N THR A 5 5.45 -8.53 13.58
CA THR A 5 6.54 -7.93 14.35
C THR A 5 7.86 -8.64 14.12
N SER A 6 8.97 -7.90 14.23
CA SER A 6 10.33 -8.46 14.18
C SER A 6 10.62 -9.31 12.94
N CYS A 7 10.10 -8.89 11.79
CA CYS A 7 10.16 -9.67 10.56
C CYS A 7 11.28 -9.20 9.63
N GLN A 8 11.86 -10.12 8.85
CA GLN A 8 12.81 -9.80 7.79
C GLN A 8 12.32 -10.34 6.46
N ILE A 9 12.23 -9.45 5.49
CA ILE A 9 11.81 -9.69 4.14
C ILE A 9 12.96 -9.28 3.22
N TYR A 10 13.56 -10.26 2.56
CA TYR A 10 14.85 -10.12 1.90
C TYR A 10 14.86 -10.76 0.51
N GLU A 11 15.37 -10.05 -0.50
CA GLU A 11 15.56 -10.53 -1.88
C GLU A 11 14.31 -11.16 -2.53
N SER A 12 13.12 -10.71 -2.15
CA SER A 12 11.89 -11.27 -2.70
C SER A 12 11.47 -10.56 -3.99
N SER A 13 10.96 -11.34 -4.94
CA SER A 13 10.38 -10.83 -6.18
C SER A 13 8.85 -10.80 -6.14
N SER A 14 8.22 -9.71 -6.61
CA SER A 14 6.76 -9.46 -6.70
C SER A 14 6.02 -9.17 -5.38
N GLY A 15 5.62 -7.90 -5.15
CA GLY A 15 4.63 -7.46 -4.14
C GLY A 15 4.75 -8.16 -2.79
N VAL A 16 5.89 -7.98 -2.13
CA VAL A 16 6.43 -8.98 -1.19
C VAL A 16 5.53 -9.26 0.00
N VAL A 17 4.93 -8.22 0.56
CA VAL A 17 3.81 -8.36 1.49
C VAL A 17 2.61 -7.67 0.88
N HIS A 18 1.58 -8.45 0.53
CA HIS A 18 0.32 -7.92 0.04
C HIS A 18 -0.74 -7.98 1.15
N LEU A 19 -1.11 -6.82 1.68
CA LEU A 19 -2.18 -6.67 2.65
C LEU A 19 -3.46 -6.26 1.92
N GLN A 20 -4.40 -7.18 1.73
CA GLN A 20 -5.76 -6.84 1.33
C GLN A 20 -6.61 -6.54 2.56
N TYR A 21 -6.99 -5.28 2.72
CA TYR A 21 -7.64 -4.77 3.91
C TYR A 21 -9.10 -4.42 3.62
N TYR A 22 -10.05 -5.27 4.06
CA TYR A 22 -11.45 -5.20 3.65
C TYR A 22 -12.39 -4.38 4.56
N THR A 23 -12.25 -4.35 5.89
CA THR A 23 -12.95 -3.38 6.80
C THR A 23 -12.55 -3.61 8.27
N GLY A 24 -12.38 -2.51 9.03
CA GLY A 24 -12.31 -2.49 10.50
C GLY A 24 -11.07 -3.10 11.17
N GLY A 25 -10.89 -2.81 12.46
CA GLY A 25 -9.79 -3.35 13.29
C GLY A 25 -8.45 -2.68 13.07
N THR A 26 -7.40 -3.23 13.69
CA THR A 26 -6.02 -2.69 13.58
C THR A 26 -5.07 -3.71 12.97
N VAL A 27 -4.26 -3.24 12.02
CA VAL A 27 -3.10 -3.96 11.49
C VAL A 27 -1.84 -3.18 11.89
N THR A 28 -0.88 -3.87 12.49
CA THR A 28 0.40 -3.28 12.88
C THR A 28 1.55 -4.04 12.25
N PHE A 29 2.44 -3.32 11.57
CA PHE A 29 3.79 -3.75 11.24
C PHE A 29 4.76 -3.04 12.19
N GLU A 30 5.53 -3.79 12.96
CA GLU A 30 6.47 -3.24 13.92
C GLU A 30 7.86 -3.88 13.84
N SER A 31 8.91 -3.06 13.77
CA SER A 31 10.30 -3.55 13.73
C SER A 31 10.57 -4.54 12.60
N CYS A 32 9.96 -4.31 11.44
CA CYS A 32 10.12 -5.15 10.24
C CYS A 32 11.11 -4.54 9.25
N TYR A 33 11.90 -5.41 8.60
CA TYR A 33 12.97 -5.02 7.67
C TYR A 33 12.66 -5.55 6.27
N PHE A 34 12.53 -4.64 5.31
CA PHE A 34 12.31 -4.92 3.90
C PHE A 34 13.56 -4.50 3.13
N ARG A 35 14.33 -5.48 2.64
CA ARG A 35 15.65 -5.23 2.02
C ARG A 35 15.80 -5.92 0.67
N TYR A 36 16.35 -5.21 -0.31
CA TYR A 36 16.71 -5.73 -1.64
C TYR A 36 15.55 -6.41 -2.38
N ASN A 37 14.33 -6.00 -2.10
CA ASN A 37 13.15 -6.57 -2.76
C ASN A 37 12.95 -5.92 -4.12
N SER A 38 12.45 -6.69 -5.10
CA SER A 38 12.15 -6.15 -6.43
C SER A 38 10.79 -6.62 -6.92
N VAL A 39 9.84 -5.72 -7.12
CA VAL A 39 8.51 -6.07 -7.65
C VAL A 39 8.41 -5.89 -9.17
N VAL A 40 9.52 -5.51 -9.79
CA VAL A 40 9.67 -5.30 -11.23
C VAL A 40 10.48 -6.45 -11.86
N THR A 41 10.43 -6.55 -13.18
CA THR A 41 11.31 -7.41 -13.97
C THR A 41 12.75 -6.84 -13.99
N PRO A 42 13.75 -7.60 -14.48
CA PRO A 42 15.12 -7.10 -14.63
C PRO A 42 15.26 -5.84 -15.52
N PHE A 43 14.27 -5.58 -16.37
CA PHE A 43 14.20 -4.38 -17.21
C PHE A 43 13.44 -3.23 -16.52
N TYR A 44 13.28 -3.29 -15.19
CA TYR A 44 12.48 -2.36 -14.38
C TYR A 44 11.01 -2.30 -14.78
N LEU A 45 10.51 -3.35 -15.45
CA LEU A 45 9.12 -3.41 -15.90
C LEU A 45 8.21 -3.95 -14.79
N GLY A 46 7.22 -3.16 -14.37
CA GLY A 46 6.08 -3.60 -13.55
C GLY A 46 5.33 -4.82 -14.10
N LYS A 47 4.92 -5.74 -13.22
CA LYS A 47 4.01 -6.86 -13.54
C LYS A 47 2.56 -6.60 -13.14
N LYS A 48 2.32 -5.53 -12.38
CA LYS A 48 1.03 -5.06 -11.89
C LYS A 48 0.92 -3.56 -12.26
N PRO A 49 -0.24 -2.90 -12.14
CA PRO A 49 -0.30 -1.46 -12.39
C PRO A 49 0.42 -0.62 -11.30
N PHE A 50 0.73 -1.21 -10.15
CA PHE A 50 1.44 -0.58 -9.02
C PHE A 50 1.96 -1.66 -8.06
N GLY A 51 3.10 -1.41 -7.41
CA GLY A 51 3.71 -2.35 -6.48
C GLY A 51 4.81 -1.72 -5.62
N GLY A 52 4.99 -2.26 -4.41
CA GLY A 52 6.11 -1.94 -3.53
C GLY A 52 6.51 -3.18 -2.73
N ALA A 53 7.60 -3.10 -1.96
CA ALA A 53 7.96 -4.17 -1.03
C ALA A 53 6.80 -4.47 -0.07
N LEU A 54 6.06 -3.44 0.34
CA LEU A 54 4.77 -3.56 1.01
C LEU A 54 3.67 -2.97 0.11
N LEU A 55 2.71 -3.81 -0.31
CA LEU A 55 1.51 -3.40 -1.04
C LEU A 55 0.30 -3.48 -0.11
N ILE A 56 -0.41 -2.37 0.05
CA ILE A 56 -1.62 -2.26 0.86
C ILE A 56 -2.80 -1.95 -0.05
N GLU A 57 -3.72 -2.89 -0.17
CA GLU A 57 -4.94 -2.75 -0.96
C GLU A 57 -6.14 -2.55 -0.02
N LEU A 58 -6.62 -1.32 0.04
CA LEU A 58 -7.80 -0.94 0.79
C LEU A 58 -9.03 -1.26 -0.05
N SER A 59 -9.80 -2.23 0.43
CA SER A 59 -11.07 -2.63 -0.18
C SER A 59 -12.23 -2.33 0.76
N ARG A 60 -13.43 -2.23 0.19
CA ARG A 60 -14.68 -2.31 0.95
C ARG A 60 -15.06 -3.78 1.09
N SER A 61 -15.57 -4.18 2.24
CA SER A 61 -16.16 -5.50 2.44
C SER A 61 -17.54 -5.56 1.80
N SER A 62 -17.82 -6.59 1.02
CA SER A 62 -19.17 -6.89 0.51
C SER A 62 -20.11 -7.37 1.63
N PHE A 63 -19.57 -7.88 2.74
CA PHE A 63 -20.34 -8.35 3.90
C PHE A 63 -20.93 -7.22 4.75
N SER A 64 -20.52 -5.96 4.56
CA SER A 64 -21.16 -4.83 5.24
C SER A 64 -22.43 -4.32 4.52
N ALA A 65 -22.72 -4.80 3.30
CA ALA A 65 -23.84 -4.35 2.48
C ALA A 65 -25.02 -5.33 2.46
N SER A 66 -24.87 -6.53 3.01
CA SER A 66 -25.90 -7.58 2.96
C SER A 66 -26.42 -7.93 4.34
N GLN A 67 -27.14 -7.02 4.99
CA GLN A 67 -28.27 -7.33 5.88
C GLN A 67 -28.90 -6.05 6.44
N GLY A 68 -30.16 -5.79 6.08
CA GLY A 68 -31.08 -5.00 6.88
C GLY A 68 -31.25 -3.53 6.48
N PHE A 69 -32.48 -3.15 6.19
CA PHE A 69 -32.95 -1.77 6.33
C PHE A 69 -32.81 -1.38 7.80
N ASP A 70 -31.87 -0.49 8.14
CA ASP A 70 -31.99 0.47 9.25
C ASP A 70 -30.77 1.40 9.26
N ASP A 71 -31.00 2.67 9.55
CA ASP A 71 -30.04 3.79 9.65
C ASP A 71 -28.85 3.54 10.63
N VAL A 72 -28.82 2.39 11.29
CA VAL A 72 -27.78 1.94 12.23
C VAL A 72 -26.55 1.35 11.49
N LEU A 73 -26.65 0.98 10.21
CA LEU A 73 -25.56 0.34 9.46
C LEU A 73 -24.52 1.30 8.87
N GLN A 74 -24.77 2.61 8.87
CA GLN A 74 -23.71 3.60 8.60
C GLN A 74 -22.65 3.62 9.71
N LEU A 75 -22.92 2.97 10.85
CA LEU A 75 -22.05 2.88 12.02
C LEU A 75 -21.28 1.55 12.16
N LEU A 76 -21.25 0.68 11.13
CA LEU A 76 -20.06 -0.17 10.89
C LEU A 76 -18.89 0.64 10.29
N SER A 77 -18.98 1.97 10.52
CA SER A 77 -17.94 2.98 10.50
C SER A 77 -16.55 2.38 10.53
N ASN A 78 -15.81 2.68 9.48
CA ASN A 78 -14.37 2.58 9.38
C ASN A 78 -13.71 2.70 10.76
N THR A 79 -13.26 1.59 11.33
CA THR A 79 -12.36 1.55 12.51
C THR A 79 -10.96 1.10 12.11
N ARG A 80 -10.71 1.01 10.80
CA ARG A 80 -9.43 0.62 10.25
C ARG A 80 -8.33 1.50 10.83
N VAL A 81 -7.29 0.89 11.36
CA VAL A 81 -6.04 1.60 11.70
C VAL A 81 -4.90 0.75 11.19
N LEU A 82 -4.06 1.34 10.33
CA LEU A 82 -2.84 0.72 9.86
C LEU A 82 -1.66 1.46 10.48
N ASN A 83 -0.90 0.74 11.31
CA ASN A 83 0.30 1.27 11.95
C ASN A 83 1.53 0.59 11.35
N ILE A 84 2.46 1.36 10.81
CA ILE A 84 3.75 0.89 10.32
C ILE A 84 4.79 1.64 11.12
N ARG A 85 5.47 0.94 12.03
CA ARG A 85 6.31 1.57 13.05
C ARG A 85 7.67 0.89 13.16
N TYR A 86 8.73 1.68 13.31
CA TYR A 86 10.10 1.18 13.45
C TYR A 86 10.52 0.24 12.30
N CYS A 87 9.91 0.39 11.12
CA CYS A 87 10.23 -0.44 9.97
C CYS A 87 11.39 0.15 9.17
N PHE A 88 12.15 -0.72 8.53
CA PHE A 88 13.28 -0.33 7.69
C PHE A 88 13.03 -0.79 6.25
N PHE A 89 13.05 0.13 5.30
CA PHE A 89 12.89 -0.13 3.89
C PHE A 89 14.16 0.32 3.17
N ASP A 90 15.01 -0.64 2.81
CA ASP A 90 16.30 -0.36 2.18
C ASP A 90 16.47 -1.08 0.84
N SER A 91 16.87 -0.34 -0.17
CA SER A 91 17.22 -0.88 -1.49
C SER A 91 16.08 -1.67 -2.13
N ASN A 92 14.83 -1.26 -1.91
CA ASN A 92 13.66 -1.88 -2.55
C ASN A 92 13.39 -1.24 -3.90
N ILE A 93 13.01 -2.05 -4.88
CA ILE A 93 12.63 -1.61 -6.22
C ILE A 93 11.15 -1.91 -6.41
N GLY A 94 10.33 -0.86 -6.37
CA GLY A 94 8.90 -0.96 -6.57
C GLY A 94 8.47 -0.59 -8.00
N ASP A 95 7.17 -0.63 -8.26
CA ASP A 95 6.53 -0.30 -9.53
C ASP A 95 5.58 0.87 -9.28
N CYS A 96 5.89 2.03 -9.88
CA CYS A 96 5.27 3.34 -9.59
C CYS A 96 5.46 3.87 -8.14
N GLY A 97 6.01 3.06 -7.23
CA GLY A 97 6.46 3.44 -5.89
C GLY A 97 7.79 2.76 -5.54
N GLY A 98 8.52 3.25 -4.53
CA GLY A 98 9.81 2.68 -4.14
C GLY A 98 9.68 1.53 -3.15
N ALA A 99 9.19 1.81 -1.94
CA ALA A 99 9.14 0.84 -0.84
C ALA A 99 7.71 0.40 -0.51
N VAL A 100 6.76 1.33 -0.48
CA VAL A 100 5.38 1.07 -0.06
C VAL A 100 4.42 1.61 -1.11
N ALA A 101 3.46 0.79 -1.52
CA ALA A 101 2.35 1.21 -2.37
C ALA A 101 1.03 1.01 -1.62
N VAL A 102 0.19 2.04 -1.59
CA VAL A 102 -1.15 2.00 -1.00
C VAL A 102 -2.17 2.29 -2.09
N THR A 103 -3.16 1.44 -2.24
CA THR A 103 -4.22 1.58 -3.25
C THR A 103 -5.60 1.47 -2.62
N GLY A 104 -6.57 2.22 -3.15
CA GLY A 104 -7.95 2.21 -2.65
C GLY A 104 -8.81 3.28 -3.30
N THR A 105 -10.12 3.27 -3.03
CA THR A 105 -11.01 4.36 -3.45
C THR A 105 -10.74 5.64 -2.66
N ARG A 106 -11.12 6.81 -3.20
CA ARG A 106 -10.86 8.13 -2.60
C ARG A 106 -11.30 8.21 -1.14
N ASP A 107 -12.48 7.71 -0.82
CA ASP A 107 -13.04 7.69 0.53
C ASP A 107 -12.18 6.90 1.52
N LEU A 108 -11.63 5.76 1.11
CA LEU A 108 -10.79 4.90 1.96
C LEU A 108 -9.39 5.50 2.20
N LEU A 109 -8.90 6.31 1.27
CA LEU A 109 -7.57 6.94 1.34
C LEU A 109 -7.58 8.28 2.07
N GLN A 110 -8.71 8.98 2.11
CA GLN A 110 -8.86 10.24 2.85
C GLN A 110 -8.91 10.07 4.37
N GLU A 111 -8.93 8.83 4.85
CA GLU A 111 -8.93 8.52 6.27
C GLU A 111 -7.53 8.73 6.87
N GLN A 112 -7.40 9.61 7.88
CA GLN A 112 -6.17 9.83 8.67
C GLN A 112 -5.82 8.62 9.57
N ARG A 113 -5.72 7.43 8.99
CA ARG A 113 -5.70 6.16 9.72
C ARG A 113 -4.58 5.22 9.27
N ILE A 114 -3.74 5.70 8.37
CA ILE A 114 -2.49 5.06 7.98
C ILE A 114 -1.37 5.86 8.61
N HIS A 115 -0.67 5.26 9.56
CA HIS A 115 0.36 5.91 10.35
C HIS A 115 1.71 5.25 10.07
N PHE A 116 2.64 6.06 9.57
CA PHE A 116 4.05 5.71 9.50
C PHE A 116 4.76 6.42 10.66
N SER A 117 5.49 5.70 11.51
CA SER A 117 6.19 6.32 12.63
C SER A 117 7.55 5.67 12.85
N TYR A 118 8.61 6.48 12.88
CA TYR A 118 9.98 6.01 13.06
C TYR A 118 10.42 4.98 12.01
N CYS A 119 9.88 5.08 10.78
CA CYS A 119 10.31 4.26 9.66
C CYS A 119 11.50 4.92 8.96
N ASN A 120 12.43 4.10 8.48
CA ASN A 120 13.56 4.56 7.67
C ASN A 120 13.40 4.05 6.24
N PHE A 121 13.66 4.93 5.29
CA PHE A 121 13.62 4.63 3.86
C PHE A 121 14.98 5.00 3.25
N LEU A 122 15.69 4.03 2.69
CA LEU A 122 17.02 4.19 2.14
C LEU A 122 17.12 3.54 0.77
N ASN A 123 17.72 4.22 -0.20
CA ASN A 123 18.11 3.66 -1.50
C ASN A 123 16.96 2.96 -2.27
N ASN A 124 15.69 3.26 -2.00
CA ASN A 124 14.58 2.65 -2.72
C ASN A 124 14.43 3.32 -4.10
N ILE A 125 14.00 2.54 -5.08
CA ILE A 125 13.88 2.94 -6.48
C ILE A 125 12.45 2.62 -6.93
N ALA A 126 11.82 3.52 -7.67
CA ALA A 126 10.58 3.19 -8.36
C ALA A 126 10.87 2.90 -9.81
N GLY A 127 10.59 1.68 -10.26
CA GLY A 127 10.48 1.37 -11.68
C GLY A 127 9.21 1.98 -12.22
N SER A 128 9.30 2.68 -13.35
CA SER A 128 8.17 3.30 -14.01
C SER A 128 8.21 2.94 -15.49
N ILE A 129 7.15 2.29 -15.96
CA ILE A 129 6.90 2.14 -17.40
C ILE A 129 5.50 2.56 -17.81
N PHE A 130 4.53 2.58 -16.87
CA PHE A 130 3.15 2.84 -17.26
C PHE A 130 2.87 4.32 -17.52
N LEU A 131 3.66 5.24 -16.96
CA LEU A 131 3.42 6.69 -17.07
C LEU A 131 4.69 7.55 -17.27
N TYR A 132 5.86 7.16 -16.77
CA TYR A 132 7.08 7.99 -16.81
C TYR A 132 8.36 7.15 -17.00
N GLU A 133 8.63 6.67 -18.22
CA GLU A 133 9.78 5.77 -18.51
C GLU A 133 11.16 6.37 -18.14
N ASP A 134 11.26 7.70 -18.04
CA ASP A 134 12.53 8.42 -17.79
C ASP A 134 12.76 8.80 -16.31
N GLU A 135 11.83 8.49 -15.40
CA GLU A 135 11.91 8.91 -13.99
C GLU A 135 11.98 7.72 -13.02
N PRO A 136 13.19 7.19 -12.73
CA PRO A 136 13.37 6.09 -11.77
C PRO A 136 13.25 6.53 -10.29
N TYR A 137 12.99 7.82 -10.03
CA TYR A 137 12.98 8.42 -8.70
C TYR A 137 11.56 8.60 -8.16
N GLY A 138 10.80 7.50 -8.04
CA GLY A 138 9.48 7.56 -7.40
C GLY A 138 9.58 7.68 -5.87
N ASN A 139 8.46 8.08 -5.26
CA ASN A 139 8.37 8.25 -3.82
C ASN A 139 8.54 6.93 -3.07
N ASP A 140 9.16 6.98 -1.89
CA ASP A 140 9.25 5.82 -0.97
C ASP A 140 7.87 5.23 -0.64
N ILE A 141 6.88 6.10 -0.48
CA ILE A 141 5.48 5.75 -0.26
C ILE A 141 4.65 6.34 -1.40
N TYR A 142 3.94 5.49 -2.13
CA TYR A 142 3.08 5.87 -3.25
C TYR A 142 1.62 5.56 -2.94
N PHE A 143 0.72 6.51 -3.23
CA PHE A 143 -0.72 6.36 -3.08
C PHE A 143 -1.40 6.36 -4.44
N TYR A 144 -2.15 5.30 -4.74
CA TYR A 144 -2.93 5.17 -5.96
C TYR A 144 -4.43 5.19 -5.65
N ILE A 145 -5.15 6.13 -6.26
CA ILE A 145 -6.61 6.27 -6.06
C ILE A 145 -7.33 5.53 -7.19
N ILE A 146 -8.04 4.46 -6.84
CA ILE A 146 -8.91 3.71 -7.76
C ILE A 146 -10.12 4.60 -8.10
N GLY A 147 -10.42 4.74 -9.39
CA GLY A 147 -11.64 5.40 -9.88
C GLY A 147 -11.45 6.83 -10.38
N ILE A 148 -10.23 7.38 -10.44
CA ILE A 148 -9.96 8.57 -11.24
C ILE A 148 -9.83 8.14 -12.71
N ILE A 149 -10.96 7.79 -13.33
CA ILE A 149 -11.07 7.83 -14.79
C ILE A 149 -11.43 9.28 -15.11
N TYR A 150 -10.59 9.95 -15.90
CA TYR A 150 -10.79 11.31 -16.34
C TYR A 150 -12.23 11.55 -16.81
N GLN A 151 -12.96 12.38 -16.06
CA GLN A 151 -13.92 13.29 -16.66
C GLN A 151 -13.39 14.70 -16.40
N LEU A 152 -12.38 15.06 -17.21
CA LEU A 152 -12.04 16.46 -17.48
C LEU A 152 -13.27 17.08 -18.15
N TYR A 153 -14.12 17.75 -17.39
CA TYR A 153 -14.81 18.91 -17.90
C TYR A 153 -14.06 20.12 -17.37
N ILE A 154 -13.49 20.86 -18.32
CA ILE A 154 -12.99 22.23 -18.17
C ILE A 154 -14.11 23.10 -17.59
#